data_AF-A0A538GB68-F1
#
_entry.id   AF-A0A538GB68-F1
#
_cell.length_a   1.000
_cell.length_b   1.000
_cell.length_c   1.000
_cell.angle_alpha   90.00
_cell.angle_beta   90.00
_cell.angle_gamma   90.00
#
_symmetry.space_group_name_H-M   'P 1'
#
loop_
_entity.id
_entity.type
_entity.pdbx_description
1 polymer ?
#
loop_
_entity_poly.entity_id
_entity_poly.type
_entity_poly.pdbx_seq_one_letter_code
_entity_poly.pdbx_strand_id
1 'polypeptide(L)'
;MSRKTAMAAALAVVTLAFGASFAAAGSKSGSIKGAGSTFVFPLVSQWQANYKNAQITYGSVGSGAGIAAITARTVDFGASDAPLTKDQFSACKGCEQIPWALASTSIPYRVPGVAYGLKLTGKIIANIYLGHITRWNNRAIKKINPGVNLPDLKITPVYRSDGSGTSYNFTDYLSSVSREFRTKVGVGTQPSFRTGIGGKG
;
A
#
# COMPACT_ATOMS: atom_id res chain seq x y z
N MET A 1 -38.34 60.91 -38.75
CA MET A 1 -37.46 59.76 -38.41
C MET A 1 -36.81 59.26 -39.68
N SER A 2 -35.48 59.36 -39.84
CA SER A 2 -34.84 59.02 -41.11
C SER A 2 -33.59 58.17 -40.94
N ARG A 3 -33.73 56.91 -41.35
CA ARG A 3 -32.79 55.80 -41.70
C ARG A 3 -31.42 55.63 -41.02
N LYS A 4 -30.81 56.63 -40.38
CA LYS A 4 -29.50 56.50 -39.71
C LYS A 4 -29.58 55.89 -38.31
N THR A 5 -30.76 55.84 -37.69
CA THR A 5 -30.96 55.20 -36.38
C THR A 5 -31.24 53.69 -36.44
N ALA A 6 -31.48 53.13 -37.63
CA ALA A 6 -31.82 51.71 -37.78
C ALA A 6 -30.59 50.78 -37.93
N MET A 7 -29.42 51.29 -38.34
CA MET A 7 -28.20 50.48 -38.48
C MET A 7 -27.36 50.35 -37.20
N ALA A 8 -27.56 51.24 -36.21
CA ALA A 8 -26.90 51.11 -34.91
C ALA A 8 -27.54 50.03 -34.01
N ALA A 9 -28.82 49.69 -34.24
CA ALA A 9 -29.53 48.67 -33.48
C ALA A 9 -29.26 47.24 -33.99
N ALA A 10 -28.86 47.06 -35.26
CA ALA A 10 -28.58 45.74 -35.81
C ALA A 10 -27.17 45.22 -35.49
N LEU A 11 -26.20 46.10 -35.21
CA LEU A 11 -24.84 45.71 -34.83
C LEU A 11 -24.68 45.46 -33.33
N ALA A 12 -25.60 45.95 -32.50
CA ALA A 12 -25.60 45.72 -31.05
C ALA A 12 -26.24 44.36 -30.67
N VAL A 13 -27.03 43.75 -31.56
CA VAL A 13 -27.69 42.45 -31.28
C VAL A 13 -26.82 41.26 -31.70
N VAL A 14 -25.88 41.45 -32.63
CA VAL A 14 -24.96 40.36 -33.06
C VAL A 14 -23.77 40.19 -32.09
N THR A 15 -23.39 41.22 -31.34
CA THR A 15 -22.35 41.12 -30.30
C THR A 15 -22.84 40.49 -28.99
N LEU A 16 -24.15 40.37 -28.77
CA LEU A 16 -24.73 39.68 -27.61
C LEU A 16 -24.94 38.16 -27.84
N ALA A 17 -24.81 37.67 -29.07
CA ALA A 17 -24.94 36.24 -29.38
C ALA A 17 -23.61 35.46 -29.32
N PHE A 18 -22.46 36.15 -29.22
CA PHE A 18 -21.13 35.51 -29.12
C PHE A 18 -20.50 35.57 -27.72
N GLY A 19 -21.17 36.22 -26.76
CA GLY A 19 -20.64 36.47 -25.41
C GLY A 19 -21.11 35.51 -24.31
N ALA A 20 -21.98 34.54 -24.60
CA ALA A 20 -22.68 33.75 -23.58
C ALA A 20 -22.39 32.22 -23.64
N SER A 21 -21.19 31.82 -24.07
CA SER A 21 -20.74 30.41 -23.96
C SER A 21 -19.45 30.21 -23.18
N PHE A 22 -19.06 31.19 -22.36
CA PHE A 22 -18.31 30.90 -21.14
C PHE A 22 -19.32 30.59 -20.02
N ALA A 23 -20.20 29.62 -20.26
CA ALA A 23 -20.77 28.88 -19.15
C ALA A 23 -19.56 28.34 -18.40
N ALA A 24 -19.37 28.83 -17.17
CA ALA A 24 -18.35 28.37 -16.27
C ALA A 24 -18.26 26.85 -16.44
N ALA A 25 -17.11 26.37 -16.92
CA ALA A 25 -16.70 25.02 -16.63
C ALA A 25 -16.55 25.00 -15.12
N GLY A 26 -17.67 24.88 -14.40
CA GLY A 26 -17.69 24.54 -13.00
C GLY A 26 -16.78 23.33 -12.95
N SER A 27 -15.69 23.46 -12.21
CA SER A 27 -14.74 22.38 -12.00
C SER A 27 -15.58 21.16 -11.68
N LYS A 28 -15.76 20.25 -12.64
CA LYS A 28 -16.21 18.91 -12.32
C LYS A 28 -15.11 18.44 -11.41
N SER A 29 -15.35 18.48 -10.11
CA SER A 29 -14.51 17.83 -9.13
C SER A 29 -14.36 16.41 -9.65
N GLY A 30 -13.23 16.12 -10.29
CA GLY A 30 -12.98 14.82 -10.87
C GLY A 30 -13.12 13.78 -9.78
N SER A 31 -13.46 12.54 -10.15
CA SER A 31 -13.27 11.42 -9.23
C SER A 31 -11.95 10.76 -9.58
N ILE A 32 -11.16 10.45 -8.56
CA ILE A 32 -9.95 9.63 -8.68
C ILE A 32 -10.20 8.36 -7.89
N LYS A 33 -10.16 7.21 -8.55
CA LYS A 33 -10.34 5.89 -7.99
C LYS A 33 -9.00 5.21 -7.82
N GLY A 34 -8.70 4.79 -6.59
CA GLY A 34 -7.53 4.01 -6.26
C GLY A 34 -7.88 2.69 -5.61
N ALA A 35 -6.94 1.74 -5.67
CA ALA A 35 -7.01 0.52 -4.87
C ALA A 35 -5.60 -0.01 -4.59
N GLY A 36 -5.44 -0.71 -3.47
CA GLY A 36 -4.23 -1.48 -3.20
C GLY A 36 -3.82 -1.53 -1.74
N SER A 37 -2.55 -1.22 -1.49
CA SER A 37 -1.87 -1.32 -0.20
C SER A 37 -2.75 -0.90 0.99
N THR A 38 -2.90 -1.82 1.95
CA THR A 38 -3.53 -1.53 3.23
C THR A 38 -2.60 -0.73 4.15
N PHE A 39 -1.29 -0.74 3.87
CA PHE A 39 -0.28 -0.01 4.63
C PHE A 39 -0.43 1.51 4.45
N VAL A 40 -0.63 2.00 3.23
CA VAL A 40 -0.79 3.44 2.97
C VAL A 40 -2.20 3.96 3.25
N PHE A 41 -3.16 3.07 3.54
CA PHE A 41 -4.56 3.45 3.68
C PHE A 41 -4.80 4.58 4.69
N PRO A 42 -4.20 4.59 5.90
CA PRO A 42 -4.38 5.71 6.83
C PRO A 42 -3.95 7.06 6.25
N LEU A 43 -2.89 7.11 5.44
CA LEU A 43 -2.44 8.33 4.77
C LEU A 43 -3.42 8.74 3.67
N VAL A 44 -3.87 7.79 2.85
CA VAL A 44 -4.85 8.05 1.80
C VAL A 44 -6.17 8.53 2.40
N SER A 45 -6.62 7.99 3.53
CA SER A 45 -7.81 8.47 4.24
C SER A 45 -7.71 9.94 4.65
N GLN A 46 -6.52 10.40 5.06
CA GLN A 46 -6.30 11.83 5.32
C GLN A 46 -6.39 12.65 4.04
N TRP A 47 -5.85 12.18 2.92
CA TRP A 47 -5.97 12.88 1.64
C TRP A 47 -7.41 12.93 1.14
N GLN A 48 -8.17 11.84 1.29
CA GLN A 48 -9.60 11.80 0.94
C GLN A 48 -10.41 12.86 1.69
N ALA A 49 -10.11 13.09 2.97
CA ALA A 49 -10.80 14.10 3.77
C ALA A 49 -10.39 15.54 3.40
N ASN A 50 -9.12 15.75 3.05
CA ASN A 50 -8.53 17.09 2.95
C ASN A 50 -8.38 17.61 1.52
N TYR A 51 -8.34 16.76 0.50
CA TYR A 51 -8.22 17.18 -0.89
C TYR A 51 -9.58 17.65 -1.44
N LYS A 52 -9.68 18.93 -1.81
CA LYS A 52 -10.96 19.54 -2.24
C LYS A 52 -11.14 19.65 -3.75
N ASN A 53 -10.08 19.43 -4.53
CA ASN A 53 -10.12 19.62 -5.98
C ASN A 53 -10.68 18.38 -6.73
N ALA A 54 -10.72 17.22 -6.08
CA ALA A 54 -11.27 15.99 -6.62
C ALA A 54 -11.76 15.07 -5.49
N GLN A 55 -12.75 14.22 -5.77
CA GLN A 55 -13.16 13.16 -4.87
C GLN A 55 -12.26 11.94 -5.02
N ILE A 56 -11.51 11.61 -3.98
CA ILE A 56 -10.66 10.42 -3.95
C ILE A 56 -11.44 9.26 -3.34
N THR A 57 -11.58 8.15 -4.06
CA THR A 57 -12.07 6.87 -3.52
C THR A 57 -10.93 5.86 -3.51
N TYR A 58 -10.81 5.08 -2.43
CA TYR A 58 -9.70 4.14 -2.27
C TYR A 58 -10.14 2.81 -1.68
N GLY A 59 -9.93 1.73 -2.42
CA GLY A 59 -10.11 0.36 -1.94
C GLY A 59 -8.87 -0.15 -1.20
N SER A 60 -8.96 -0.31 0.11
CA SER A 60 -7.92 -0.96 0.93
C SER A 60 -8.02 -2.48 0.78
N VAL A 61 -7.33 -3.05 -0.22
CA VAL A 61 -7.51 -4.44 -0.68
C VAL A 61 -6.22 -5.27 -0.73
N GLY A 62 -5.08 -4.65 -0.41
CA GLY A 62 -3.76 -5.27 -0.51
C GLY A 62 -3.05 -4.93 -1.83
N SER A 63 -1.73 -4.86 -1.76
CA SER A 63 -0.86 -4.36 -2.84
C SER A 63 -0.97 -5.21 -4.11
N GLY A 64 -1.11 -6.53 -3.97
CA GLY A 64 -1.32 -7.43 -5.12
C GLY A 64 -2.63 -7.15 -5.88
N ALA A 65 -3.72 -6.88 -5.15
CA ALA A 65 -4.99 -6.51 -5.75
C ALA A 65 -4.95 -5.11 -6.39
N GLY A 66 -4.18 -4.18 -5.81
CA GLY A 66 -3.91 -2.87 -6.41
C GLY A 66 -3.19 -2.98 -7.76
N ILE A 67 -2.14 -3.80 -7.84
CA ILE A 67 -1.42 -4.09 -9.08
C ILE A 67 -2.35 -4.68 -10.14
N ALA A 68 -3.19 -5.65 -9.75
CA ALA A 68 -4.16 -6.27 -10.65
C ALA A 68 -5.19 -5.25 -11.16
N ALA A 69 -5.71 -4.39 -10.28
CA ALA A 69 -6.72 -3.39 -10.63
C ALA A 69 -6.19 -2.34 -11.61
N ILE A 70 -4.98 -1.80 -11.39
CA ILE A 70 -4.39 -0.82 -12.31
C ILE A 70 -4.02 -1.46 -13.66
N THR A 71 -3.52 -2.70 -13.64
CA THR A 71 -3.23 -3.46 -14.87
C THR A 71 -4.50 -3.69 -15.69
N ALA A 72 -5.62 -4.00 -15.02
CA ALA A 72 -6.93 -4.17 -15.66
C ALA A 72 -7.64 -2.85 -15.98
N ARG A 73 -7.03 -1.70 -15.68
CA ARG A 73 -7.58 -0.35 -15.90
C ARG A 73 -8.96 -0.13 -15.24
N THR A 74 -9.20 -0.78 -14.10
CA THR A 74 -10.44 -0.62 -13.32
C THR A 74 -10.37 0.51 -12.29
N VAL A 75 -9.16 1.02 -12.05
CA VAL A 75 -8.85 2.17 -11.18
C VAL A 75 -7.91 3.13 -11.91
N ASP A 76 -7.89 4.38 -11.47
CA ASP A 76 -7.00 5.42 -12.00
C ASP A 76 -5.57 5.26 -11.47
N PHE A 77 -5.41 4.70 -10.26
CA PHE A 77 -4.11 4.36 -9.70
C PHE A 77 -4.13 3.08 -8.85
N GLY A 78 -3.04 2.32 -8.92
CA GLY A 78 -2.78 1.16 -8.06
C GLY A 78 -1.72 1.51 -7.01
N ALA A 79 -1.99 1.19 -5.75
CA ALA A 79 -1.03 1.42 -4.66
C ALA A 79 -0.35 0.11 -4.27
N SER A 80 0.98 0.10 -4.23
CA SER A 80 1.76 -1.06 -3.82
C SER A 80 3.01 -0.69 -3.04
N ASP A 81 3.29 -1.44 -1.97
CA ASP A 81 4.55 -1.35 -1.21
C ASP A 81 5.62 -2.29 -1.78
N ALA A 82 5.23 -3.17 -2.73
CA ALA A 82 6.17 -3.95 -3.53
C ALA A 82 6.34 -3.29 -4.90
N PRO A 83 7.57 -3.15 -5.42
CA PRO A 83 7.76 -2.73 -6.80
C PRO A 83 7.15 -3.77 -7.76
N LEU A 84 6.71 -3.32 -8.94
CA LEU A 84 6.27 -4.25 -9.98
C LEU A 84 7.42 -5.16 -10.37
N THR A 85 7.14 -6.46 -10.51
CA THR A 85 8.08 -7.36 -11.19
C THR A 85 8.19 -6.96 -12.67
N LYS A 86 9.24 -7.44 -13.35
CA LYS A 86 9.40 -7.21 -14.80
C LYS A 86 8.16 -7.63 -15.59
N ASP A 87 7.55 -8.75 -15.22
CA ASP A 87 6.36 -9.28 -15.89
C ASP A 87 5.13 -8.42 -15.60
N GLN A 88 4.95 -7.99 -14.34
CA GLN A 88 3.85 -7.10 -13.97
C GLN A 88 3.98 -5.72 -14.66
N PHE A 89 5.19 -5.17 -14.71
CA PHE A 89 5.46 -3.91 -15.40
C PHE A 89 5.14 -4.02 -16.89
N SER A 90 5.57 -5.10 -17.53
CA SER A 90 5.28 -5.38 -18.95
C SER A 90 3.77 -5.57 -19.20
N ALA A 91 3.07 -6.23 -18.28
CA ALA A 91 1.63 -6.49 -18.38
C ALA A 91 0.78 -5.21 -18.22
N CYS A 92 1.22 -4.26 -17.40
CA CYS A 92 0.48 -3.03 -17.10
C CYS A 92 0.39 -2.05 -18.29
N LYS A 93 1.29 -2.19 -19.29
CA LYS A 93 1.30 -1.47 -20.58
C LYS A 93 1.04 0.04 -20.44
N GLY A 94 2.09 0.82 -20.18
CA GLY A 94 2.01 2.27 -19.99
C GLY A 94 1.66 2.67 -18.56
N CYS A 95 2.08 1.86 -17.59
CA CYS A 95 2.06 2.26 -16.18
C CYS A 95 3.42 2.84 -15.79
N GLU A 96 3.38 3.88 -14.98
CA GLU A 96 4.55 4.46 -14.35
C GLU A 96 4.54 4.11 -12.86
N GLN A 97 5.72 3.92 -12.28
CA GLN A 97 5.88 3.72 -10.84
C GLN A 97 6.45 4.98 -10.20
N ILE A 98 5.64 5.61 -9.35
CA ILE A 98 6.00 6.87 -8.69
C ILE A 98 6.04 6.62 -7.18
N PRO A 99 7.20 6.76 -6.51
CA PRO A 99 7.25 6.70 -5.05
C PRO A 99 6.62 7.96 -4.46
N TRP A 100 5.71 7.81 -3.49
CA TRP A 100 4.99 8.95 -2.91
C TRP A 100 5.10 9.09 -1.38
N ALA A 101 5.64 8.08 -0.69
CA ALA A 101 5.74 8.06 0.77
C ALA A 101 6.76 7.02 1.23
N LEU A 102 7.32 7.24 2.42
CA LEU A 102 8.18 6.28 3.12
C LEU A 102 7.48 5.82 4.39
N ALA A 103 7.58 4.53 4.69
CA ALA A 103 7.03 3.93 5.89
C ALA A 103 7.95 2.82 6.40
N SER A 104 7.77 2.43 7.66
CA SER A 104 8.55 1.39 8.31
C SER A 104 7.66 0.25 8.79
N THR A 105 8.05 -0.99 8.52
CA THR A 105 7.34 -2.19 8.99
C THR A 105 7.94 -2.66 10.31
N SER A 106 7.11 -2.71 11.35
CA SER A 106 7.48 -3.29 12.65
C SER A 106 6.96 -4.72 12.77
N ILE A 107 7.55 -5.49 13.70
CA ILE A 107 7.15 -6.87 13.98
C ILE A 107 6.51 -6.88 15.37
N PRO A 108 5.17 -6.84 15.45
CA PRO A 108 4.48 -6.94 16.73
C PRO A 108 4.63 -8.36 17.30
N TYR A 109 4.60 -8.47 18.62
CA TYR A 109 4.63 -9.75 19.32
C TYR A 109 3.66 -9.74 20.50
N ARG A 110 3.27 -10.93 20.94
CA ARG A 110 2.50 -11.13 22.17
C ARG A 110 3.22 -12.17 23.03
N VAL A 111 3.89 -11.69 24.09
CA VAL A 111 4.60 -12.52 25.05
C VAL A 111 4.11 -12.13 26.45
N PRO A 112 3.42 -13.03 27.19
CA PRO A 112 3.00 -12.74 28.54
C PRO A 112 4.18 -12.30 29.42
N GLY A 113 3.99 -11.21 30.16
CA GLY A 113 5.04 -10.63 31.02
C GLY A 113 6.07 -9.75 30.30
N VAL A 114 6.02 -9.63 28.97
CA VAL A 114 6.93 -8.78 28.19
C VAL A 114 6.10 -7.87 27.28
N ALA A 115 5.73 -6.69 27.79
CA ALA A 115 4.93 -5.74 27.01
C ALA A 115 5.74 -5.03 25.91
N TYR A 116 6.97 -4.62 26.22
CA TYR A 116 7.85 -3.85 25.33
C TYR A 116 9.31 -4.29 25.51
N GLY A 117 10.19 -3.82 24.61
CA GLY A 117 11.63 -3.97 24.76
C GLY A 117 12.20 -5.35 24.43
N LEU A 118 11.39 -6.29 23.91
CA LEU A 118 11.90 -7.56 23.41
C LEU A 118 12.78 -7.32 22.18
N LYS A 119 14.04 -7.74 22.26
CA LYS A 119 15.01 -7.64 21.17
C LYS A 119 14.94 -8.90 20.32
N LEU A 120 14.79 -8.73 19.01
CA LEU A 120 14.85 -9.80 18.02
C LEU A 120 15.75 -9.36 16.87
N THR A 121 16.63 -10.25 16.42
CA THR A 121 17.44 -10.01 15.21
C THR A 121 16.73 -10.62 14.00
N GLY A 122 17.03 -10.12 12.80
CA GLY A 122 16.51 -10.68 11.55
C GLY A 122 16.78 -12.19 11.41
N LYS A 123 17.93 -12.67 11.87
CA LYS A 123 18.24 -14.11 11.90
C LYS A 123 17.33 -14.90 12.86
N ILE A 124 16.99 -14.37 14.03
CA ILE A 124 16.03 -15.02 14.95
C ILE A 124 14.65 -15.06 14.31
N ILE A 125 14.21 -13.94 13.73
CA ILE A 125 12.90 -13.85 13.07
C ILE A 125 12.82 -14.84 11.90
N ALA A 126 13.83 -14.91 11.04
CA ALA A 126 13.89 -15.89 9.95
C ALA A 126 13.78 -17.33 10.49
N ASN A 127 14.47 -17.66 11.57
CA ASN A 127 14.39 -18.98 12.20
C ASN A 127 13.03 -19.28 12.85
N ILE A 128 12.32 -18.26 13.33
CA ILE A 128 10.93 -18.43 13.79
C ILE A 128 10.03 -18.84 12.63
N TYR A 129 10.09 -18.11 11.50
CA TYR A 129 9.24 -18.40 10.34
C TYR A 129 9.66 -19.67 9.55
N LEU A 130 10.93 -20.08 9.66
CA LEU A 130 11.40 -21.37 9.17
C LEU A 130 11.01 -22.56 10.08
N GLY A 131 10.52 -22.29 11.30
CA GLY A 131 10.14 -23.32 12.27
C GLY A 131 11.29 -23.85 13.14
N HIS A 132 12.49 -23.28 13.04
CA HIS A 132 13.66 -23.66 13.85
C HIS A 132 13.59 -23.14 15.28
N ILE A 133 12.99 -21.97 15.48
CA ILE A 133 12.74 -21.39 16.82
C ILE A 133 11.23 -21.43 17.08
N THR A 134 10.81 -22.33 17.97
CA THR A 134 9.39 -22.63 18.20
C THR A 134 8.87 -22.17 19.57
N ARG A 135 9.74 -21.65 20.45
CA ARG A 135 9.39 -21.24 21.82
C ARG A 135 10.08 -19.94 22.22
N TRP A 136 9.41 -19.10 23.00
CA TRP A 136 9.92 -17.77 23.42
C TRP A 136 11.14 -17.85 24.35
N ASN A 137 11.24 -18.88 25.17
CA ASN A 137 12.38 -19.13 26.04
C ASN A 137 13.63 -19.72 25.32
N ASN A 138 13.63 -19.77 23.98
CA ASN A 138 14.74 -20.32 23.20
C ASN A 138 16.06 -19.59 23.54
N ARG A 139 17.17 -20.34 23.59
CA ARG A 139 18.50 -19.84 23.98
C ARG A 139 18.96 -18.64 23.14
N ALA A 140 18.64 -18.62 21.84
CA ALA A 140 19.01 -17.52 20.96
C ALA A 140 18.28 -16.21 21.32
N ILE A 141 17.01 -16.30 21.71
CA ILE A 141 16.22 -15.14 22.17
C ILE A 141 16.70 -14.69 23.55
N LYS A 142 16.86 -15.63 24.50
CA LYS A 142 17.39 -15.33 25.86
C LYS A 142 18.73 -14.62 25.83
N LYS A 143 19.66 -15.07 24.97
CA LYS A 143 21.02 -14.53 24.89
C LYS A 143 21.05 -13.01 24.62
N ILE A 144 20.11 -12.49 23.83
CA ILE A 144 20.06 -11.06 23.48
C ILE A 144 19.06 -10.26 24.32
N ASN A 145 18.42 -10.91 25.29
CA ASN A 145 17.44 -10.31 26.20
C ASN A 145 17.81 -10.60 27.67
N PRO A 146 19.00 -10.19 28.15
CA PRO A 146 19.39 -10.41 29.54
C PRO A 146 18.41 -9.72 30.49
N GLY A 147 18.03 -10.40 31.57
CA GLY A 147 17.08 -9.89 32.57
C GLY A 147 15.60 -9.97 32.17
N VAL A 148 15.27 -10.44 30.95
CA VAL A 148 13.88 -10.61 30.52
C VAL A 148 13.39 -12.02 30.87
N ASN A 149 12.29 -12.10 31.63
CA ASN A 149 11.65 -13.37 31.98
C ASN A 149 10.85 -13.92 30.79
N LEU A 150 11.51 -14.71 29.94
CA LEU A 150 10.89 -15.31 28.75
C LEU A 150 10.15 -16.62 29.11
N PRO A 151 8.83 -16.70 28.83
CA PRO A 151 8.02 -17.88 29.18
C PRO A 151 8.33 -19.08 28.27
N ASP A 152 8.10 -20.28 28.80
CA ASP A 152 8.10 -21.52 27.99
C ASP A 152 6.82 -21.66 27.16
N LEU A 153 6.60 -20.68 26.29
CA LEU A 153 5.41 -20.57 25.46
C LEU A 153 5.76 -20.82 23.99
N LYS A 154 4.96 -21.65 23.32
CA LYS A 154 5.07 -21.89 21.87
C LYS A 154 4.86 -20.58 21.10
N ILE A 155 5.72 -20.34 20.12
CA ILE A 155 5.59 -19.23 19.17
C ILE A 155 4.64 -19.66 18.06
N THR A 156 3.67 -18.81 17.76
CA THR A 156 2.79 -18.94 16.60
C THR A 156 3.10 -17.79 15.64
N PRO A 157 3.87 -18.03 14.56
CA PRO A 157 4.06 -17.03 13.51
C PRO A 157 2.71 -16.68 12.88
N VAL A 158 2.47 -15.42 12.58
CA VAL A 158 1.28 -14.96 11.88
C VAL A 158 1.74 -14.20 10.64
N TYR A 159 1.14 -14.51 9.50
CA TYR A 159 1.49 -13.89 8.23
C TYR A 159 0.24 -13.47 7.45
N ARG A 160 0.43 -12.63 6.43
CA ARG A 160 -0.66 -12.20 5.54
C ARG A 160 -1.03 -13.32 4.57
N SER A 161 -2.31 -13.67 4.50
CA SER A 161 -2.83 -14.65 3.52
C SER A 161 -3.11 -14.04 2.14
N ASP A 162 -3.31 -12.73 2.08
CA ASP A 162 -3.56 -11.98 0.85
C ASP A 162 -2.25 -11.40 0.25
N GLY A 163 -2.30 -10.99 -1.02
CA GLY A 163 -1.17 -10.40 -1.73
C GLY A 163 -0.77 -9.05 -1.14
N SER A 164 0.31 -9.03 -0.36
CA SER A 164 0.68 -7.89 0.48
C SER A 164 2.08 -7.34 0.17
N GLY A 165 2.18 -6.02 0.03
CA GLY A 165 3.47 -5.34 -0.06
C GLY A 165 4.23 -5.37 1.27
N THR A 166 3.53 -5.40 2.40
CA THR A 166 4.16 -5.61 3.72
C THR A 166 4.81 -7.00 3.80
N SER A 167 4.20 -8.04 3.23
CA SER A 167 4.84 -9.36 3.09
C SER A 167 6.09 -9.31 2.22
N TYR A 168 6.05 -8.54 1.13
CA TYR A 168 7.23 -8.33 0.29
C TYR A 168 8.37 -7.71 1.08
N ASN A 169 8.14 -6.58 1.77
CA ASN A 169 9.16 -5.91 2.58
C ASN A 169 9.74 -6.83 3.67
N PHE A 170 8.87 -7.59 4.33
CA PHE A 170 9.27 -8.54 5.37
C PHE A 170 10.14 -9.67 4.80
N THR A 171 9.73 -10.26 3.68
CA THR A 171 10.44 -11.40 3.07
C THR A 171 11.72 -10.99 2.36
N ASP A 172 11.78 -9.78 1.81
CA ASP A 172 12.99 -9.16 1.28
C ASP A 172 14.03 -8.97 2.38
N TYR A 173 13.64 -8.33 3.49
CA TYR A 173 14.50 -8.18 4.66
C TYR A 173 15.01 -9.55 5.17
N LEU A 174 14.13 -10.53 5.37
CA LEU A 174 14.55 -11.84 5.86
C LEU A 174 15.45 -12.60 4.87
N SER A 175 15.21 -12.46 3.56
CA SER A 175 16.05 -13.07 2.53
C SER A 175 17.45 -12.46 2.48
N SER A 176 17.58 -11.17 2.78
CA SER A 176 18.87 -10.47 2.86
C SER A 176 19.72 -10.94 4.05
N VAL A 177 19.10 -11.24 5.20
CA VAL A 177 19.79 -11.62 6.45
C VAL A 177 19.85 -13.13 6.70
N SER A 178 19.16 -13.94 5.90
CA SER A 178 19.15 -15.41 6.02
C SER A 178 19.18 -16.10 4.66
N ARG A 179 20.30 -16.77 4.35
CA ARG A 179 20.47 -17.57 3.12
C ARG A 179 19.45 -18.71 3.02
N GLU A 180 19.17 -19.38 4.13
CA GLU A 180 18.18 -20.47 4.16
C GLU A 180 16.78 -19.93 3.88
N PHE A 181 16.39 -18.81 4.49
CA PHE A 181 15.09 -18.18 4.24
C PHE A 181 14.94 -17.81 2.77
N ARG A 182 15.96 -17.15 2.18
CA ARG A 182 16.00 -16.80 0.76
C ARG A 182 15.83 -18.02 -0.16
N THR A 183 16.43 -19.15 0.22
CA THR A 183 16.39 -20.38 -0.61
C THR A 183 15.06 -21.13 -0.45
N LYS A 184 14.51 -21.19 0.77
CA LYS A 184 13.33 -22.00 1.08
C LYS A 184 11.99 -21.26 0.94
N VAL A 185 11.98 -19.95 1.16
CA VAL A 185 10.78 -19.09 1.13
C VAL A 185 10.91 -18.02 0.05
N GLY A 186 12.06 -17.34 0.00
CA GLY A 186 12.32 -16.27 -0.97
C GLY A 186 11.59 -14.97 -0.67
N VAL A 187 11.55 -14.09 -1.68
CA VAL A 187 10.92 -12.77 -1.62
C VAL A 187 9.61 -12.79 -2.40
N GLY A 188 8.54 -12.25 -1.83
CA GLY A 188 7.27 -12.17 -2.54
C GLY A 188 6.14 -11.53 -1.74
N THR A 189 5.10 -11.13 -2.44
CA THR A 189 3.86 -10.59 -1.85
C THR A 189 2.98 -11.69 -1.25
N GLN A 190 3.18 -12.95 -1.64
CA GLN A 190 2.52 -14.16 -1.13
C GLN A 190 3.54 -15.27 -0.87
N PRO A 191 4.39 -15.14 0.17
CA PRO A 191 5.39 -16.16 0.50
C PRO A 191 4.73 -17.47 0.96
N SER A 192 5.35 -18.61 0.60
CA SER A 192 4.92 -19.93 1.08
C SER A 192 5.59 -20.26 2.41
N PHE A 193 4.94 -19.87 3.52
CA PHE A 193 5.39 -20.24 4.85
C PHE A 193 4.99 -21.68 5.20
N ARG A 194 5.93 -22.46 5.73
CA ARG A 194 5.69 -23.84 6.19
C ARG A 194 5.08 -23.92 7.60
N THR A 195 5.10 -22.80 8.32
CA THR A 195 4.61 -22.71 9.71
C THR A 195 3.82 -21.42 9.91
N GLY A 196 2.99 -21.40 10.96
CA GLY A 196 2.21 -20.22 11.33
C GLY A 196 0.79 -20.24 10.77
N ILE A 197 0.08 -19.12 11.01
CA ILE A 197 -1.32 -18.93 10.65
C ILE A 197 -1.43 -17.74 9.69
N GLY A 198 -2.08 -17.96 8.55
CA GLY A 198 -2.41 -16.90 7.61
C GLY A 198 -3.64 -16.11 8.06
N GLY A 199 -3.55 -14.78 8.05
CA GLY A 199 -4.67 -13.88 8.30
C GLY A 199 -4.78 -12.83 7.20
N LYS A 200 -6.01 -12.40 6.89
CA LYS A 200 -6.23 -11.30 5.96
C LYS A 200 -5.90 -9.98 6.68
N GLY A 201 -5.18 -9.07 6.01
CA GLY A 201 -4.87 -7.74 6.55
C GLY A 201 -5.29 -6.61 5.64
#